data_AF-A0A3B8U862-F1
#
_entry.id   AF-A0A3B8U862-F1
#
_cell.length_a   1.000
_cell.length_b   1.000
_cell.length_c   1.000
_cell.angle_alpha   90.00
_cell.angle_beta   90.00
_cell.angle_gamma   90.00
#
_symmetry.space_group_name_H-M   'P 1'
#
loop_
_entity.id
_entity.type
_entity.pdbx_description
1 polymer ?
#
loop_
_entity_poly.entity_id
_entity_poly.type
_entity_poly.pdbx_seq_one_letter_code
_entity_poly.pdbx_strand_id
1 'polypeptide(L)'
;MEEMNKEMELEMIPLTDEEIAEIDGGVAEAGGWRACRCAVKKNYLALRNHPSYKYENEIARISRGTVFSVKPSKRSGNYIWASYGGKQGWVDSRFIQYC
;
A
#
# COMPACT_ATOMS: atom_id res chain seq x y z
N MET A 1 -18.38 -34.24 -24.08
CA MET A 1 -17.11 -33.57 -23.69
C MET A 1 -17.18 -32.08 -24.00
N GLU A 2 -18.34 -31.44 -23.76
CA GLU A 2 -18.57 -30.02 -24.05
C GLU A 2 -19.18 -29.32 -22.83
N GLU A 3 -18.88 -29.83 -21.64
CA GLU A 3 -19.33 -29.26 -20.37
C GLU A 3 -18.16 -28.76 -19.51
N MET A 4 -16.91 -29.09 -19.88
CA MET A 4 -15.73 -28.67 -19.11
C MET A 4 -15.26 -27.25 -19.41
N ASN A 5 -15.76 -26.63 -20.49
CA ASN A 5 -15.36 -25.28 -20.90
C ASN A 5 -16.29 -24.17 -20.39
N LYS A 6 -17.32 -24.50 -19.59
CA LYS A 6 -18.23 -23.49 -19.03
C LYS A 6 -17.84 -23.00 -17.64
N GLU A 7 -16.96 -23.69 -16.94
CA GLU A 7 -16.54 -23.32 -15.58
C GLU A 7 -15.35 -22.34 -15.56
N MET A 8 -14.67 -22.13 -16.68
CA MET A 8 -13.53 -21.21 -16.77
C MET A 8 -13.93 -19.75 -17.02
N GLU A 9 -15.19 -19.48 -17.39
CA GLU A 9 -15.73 -18.12 -17.55
C GLU A 9 -16.40 -17.58 -16.28
N LEU A 10 -16.31 -18.28 -15.14
CA LEU A 10 -17.01 -17.91 -13.90
C LEU A 10 -16.14 -17.27 -12.81
N GLU A 11 -14.86 -16.95 -13.08
CA GLU A 11 -13.98 -16.25 -12.12
C GLU A 11 -13.42 -14.92 -12.63
N MET A 12 -14.15 -14.24 -13.52
CA MET A 12 -13.84 -12.85 -13.85
C MET A 12 -15.13 -12.05 -14.01
N ILE A 13 -15.90 -11.98 -12.91
CA ILE A 13 -16.94 -10.96 -12.76
C ILE A 13 -16.28 -9.59 -12.95
N PRO A 14 -16.68 -8.78 -13.97
CA PRO A 14 -16.22 -7.41 -14.06
C PRO A 14 -16.75 -6.67 -12.83
N LEU A 15 -15.83 -6.13 -12.02
CA LEU A 15 -16.15 -5.27 -10.89
C LEU A 15 -17.09 -4.18 -11.38
N THR A 16 -18.19 -3.96 -10.67
CA THR A 16 -19.16 -2.91 -11.03
C THR A 16 -18.50 -1.54 -10.87
N ASP A 17 -18.99 -0.53 -11.59
CA ASP A 17 -18.45 0.84 -11.52
C ASP A 17 -18.43 1.39 -10.08
N GLU A 18 -19.30 0.89 -9.19
CA GLU A 18 -19.32 1.19 -7.74
C GLU A 18 -18.17 0.50 -6.96
N GLU A 19 -17.81 -0.74 -7.30
CA GLU A 19 -16.65 -1.41 -6.70
C GLU A 19 -15.32 -0.89 -7.27
N ILE A 20 -15.31 -0.40 -8.50
CA ILE A 20 -14.14 0.28 -9.11
C ILE A 20 -13.92 1.65 -8.46
N ALA A 21 -14.99 2.38 -8.13
CA ALA A 21 -14.89 3.67 -7.45
C ALA A 21 -14.25 3.58 -6.05
N GLU A 22 -14.32 2.41 -5.41
CA GLU A 22 -13.70 2.15 -4.11
C GLU A 22 -12.22 1.71 -4.20
N ILE A 23 -11.70 1.39 -5.40
CA ILE A 23 -10.35 0.83 -5.57
C ILE A 23 -9.26 1.91 -5.74
N ASP A 24 -9.56 3.13 -6.21
CA ASP A 24 -8.51 4.15 -6.35
C ASP A 24 -9.00 5.60 -6.22
N GLY A 25 -9.09 6.06 -4.96
CA GLY A 25 -8.86 7.47 -4.66
C GLY A 25 -10.09 8.35 -4.62
N GLY A 26 -11.05 7.98 -3.76
CA GLY A 26 -12.03 8.92 -3.23
C GLY A 26 -11.40 10.28 -2.90
N VAL A 27 -12.12 11.32 -3.32
CA VAL A 27 -11.85 12.77 -3.17
C VAL A 27 -10.79 13.05 -2.11
N ALA A 28 -9.66 13.65 -2.51
CA ALA A 28 -8.56 14.00 -1.62
C ALA A 28 -8.99 15.07 -0.60
N GLU A 29 -9.69 14.64 0.45
CA GLU A 29 -9.90 15.37 1.68
C GLU A 29 -8.51 15.73 2.25
N ALA A 30 -8.35 16.95 2.76
CA ALA A 30 -7.10 17.43 3.34
C ALA A 30 -6.68 16.57 4.56
N GLY A 31 -5.97 15.47 4.30
CA GLY A 31 -5.65 14.43 5.29
C GLY A 31 -5.75 12.99 4.78
N GLY A 32 -6.17 12.79 3.53
CA GLY A 32 -6.33 11.50 2.86
C GLY A 32 -5.03 10.75 2.57
N TRP A 33 -5.18 9.53 2.08
CA TRP A 33 -4.07 8.71 1.62
C TRP A 33 -3.44 9.32 0.35
N ARG A 34 -2.12 9.26 0.25
CA ARG A 34 -1.35 9.72 -0.92
C ARG A 34 -0.47 8.60 -1.43
N ALA A 35 -0.49 8.36 -2.73
CA ALA A 35 0.42 7.43 -3.36
C ALA A 35 1.88 7.94 -3.26
N CYS A 36 2.79 7.02 -3.01
CA CYS A 36 4.22 7.24 -2.88
C CYS A 36 4.98 6.06 -3.48
N ARG A 37 6.24 6.30 -3.83
CA ARG A 37 7.19 5.28 -4.28
C ARG A 37 8.29 5.08 -3.25
N CYS A 38 8.71 3.83 -3.08
CA CYS A 38 9.85 3.47 -2.23
C CYS A 38 11.18 3.90 -2.88
N ALA A 39 11.93 4.77 -2.20
CA ALA A 39 13.15 5.40 -2.68
C ALA A 39 14.42 4.90 -1.96
N VAL A 40 14.38 3.73 -1.30
CA VAL A 40 15.57 3.15 -0.66
C VAL A 40 16.67 2.89 -1.68
N LYS A 41 17.93 3.16 -1.29
CA LYS A 41 19.10 2.94 -2.15
C LYS A 41 19.60 1.49 -2.12
N LYS A 42 19.45 0.80 -0.99
CA LYS A 42 19.87 -0.59 -0.76
C LYS A 42 18.81 -1.29 0.09
N ASN A 43 18.71 -2.61 -0.03
CA ASN A 43 17.76 -3.47 0.69
C ASN A 43 16.28 -3.09 0.42
N TYR A 44 15.50 -2.92 1.48
CA TYR A 44 14.06 -2.70 1.46
C TYR A 44 13.66 -1.62 2.49
N LEU A 45 12.50 -1.01 2.28
CA LEU A 45 11.83 -0.17 3.28
C LEU A 45 10.91 -1.07 4.12
N ALA A 46 11.10 -1.10 5.44
CA ALA A 46 10.23 -1.90 6.30
C ALA A 46 8.97 -1.11 6.71
N LEU A 47 7.81 -1.76 6.57
CA LEU A 47 6.57 -1.36 7.19
C LEU A 47 6.55 -1.91 8.62
N ARG A 48 6.20 -1.08 9.60
CA ARG A 48 6.32 -1.43 11.02
C ARG A 48 5.03 -1.26 11.83
N ASN A 49 4.78 -2.11 12.81
CA ASN A 49 3.63 -1.94 13.73
C ASN A 49 3.84 -0.76 14.72
N HIS A 50 5.10 -0.40 15.01
CA HIS A 50 5.49 0.69 15.91
C HIS A 50 6.56 1.58 15.24
N PRO A 51 6.59 2.91 15.47
CA PRO A 51 7.55 3.83 14.84
C PRO A 51 8.92 3.73 15.51
N SER A 52 9.57 2.57 15.40
CA SER A 52 10.87 2.29 16.00
C SER A 52 11.67 1.34 15.11
N TYR A 53 12.98 1.55 15.02
CA TYR A 53 13.90 0.73 14.22
C TYR A 53 14.26 -0.57 14.95
N LYS A 54 13.28 -1.47 15.10
CA LYS A 54 13.47 -2.82 15.63
C LYS A 54 12.94 -3.85 14.65
N TYR A 55 13.64 -4.97 14.53
CA TYR A 55 13.24 -6.08 13.65
C TYR A 55 11.90 -6.69 14.06
N GLU A 56 11.64 -6.79 15.37
CA GLU A 56 10.37 -7.31 15.93
C GLU A 56 9.13 -6.52 15.47
N ASN A 57 9.33 -5.26 15.04
CA ASN A 57 8.25 -4.40 14.58
C ASN A 57 8.00 -4.53 13.08
N GLU A 58 8.85 -5.21 12.31
CA GLU A 58 8.71 -5.32 10.84
C GLU A 58 7.57 -6.28 10.47
N ILE A 59 6.55 -5.76 9.78
CA ILE A 59 5.36 -6.52 9.35
C ILE A 59 5.28 -6.73 7.84
N ALA A 60 6.02 -5.93 7.06
CA ALA A 60 6.20 -6.10 5.62
C ALA A 60 7.49 -5.44 5.14
N ARG A 61 7.96 -5.87 3.97
CA ARG A 61 9.13 -5.32 3.28
C ARG A 61 8.69 -4.75 1.93
N ILE A 62 9.03 -3.49 1.69
CA ILE A 62 8.67 -2.74 0.48
C ILE A 62 9.94 -2.58 -0.35
N SER A 63 9.97 -3.19 -1.52
CA SER A 63 11.11 -3.12 -2.45
C SER A 63 11.25 -1.72 -3.05
N ARG A 64 12.46 -1.38 -3.50
CA ARG A 64 12.72 -0.13 -4.23
C ARG A 64 11.81 -0.03 -5.45
N GLY A 65 11.24 1.14 -5.69
CA GLY A 65 10.38 1.40 -6.85
C GLY A 65 8.92 0.98 -6.67
N THR A 66 8.60 0.19 -5.64
CA THR A 66 7.22 -0.19 -5.32
C THR A 66 6.39 1.03 -4.93
N VAL A 67 5.16 1.09 -5.47
CA VAL A 67 4.16 2.10 -5.11
C VAL A 67 3.34 1.61 -3.92
N PHE A 68 3.06 2.51 -2.99
CA PHE A 68 2.24 2.26 -1.79
C PHE A 68 1.64 3.59 -1.31
N SER A 69 0.70 3.53 -0.38
CA SER A 69 -0.01 4.74 0.09
C SER A 69 0.48 5.17 1.47
N VAL A 70 0.59 6.48 1.70
CA VAL A 70 0.90 7.08 3.00
C VAL A 70 -0.21 8.01 3.46
N LYS A 71 -0.35 8.21 4.76
CA LYS A 71 -1.26 9.19 5.34
C LYS A 71 -0.45 10.35 5.93
N PRO A 72 -0.26 11.48 5.20
CA PRO A 72 0.62 12.58 5.64
C PRO A 72 0.21 13.21 6.96
N SER A 73 -1.09 13.16 7.28
CA SER A 73 -1.65 13.66 8.55
C SER A 73 -1.27 12.81 9.77
N LYS A 74 -0.75 11.58 9.58
CA LYS A 74 -0.37 10.67 10.67
C LYS A 74 1.14 10.43 10.68
N ARG A 75 1.87 11.23 11.46
CA ARG A 75 3.33 11.23 11.59
C ARG A 75 3.80 11.04 13.03
N SER A 76 4.99 10.47 13.19
CA SER A 76 5.70 10.34 14.47
C SER A 76 7.20 10.45 14.22
N GLY A 77 7.79 11.61 14.49
CA GLY A 77 9.19 11.90 14.14
C GLY A 77 9.47 11.69 12.65
N ASN A 78 10.44 10.83 12.32
CA ASN A 78 10.77 10.46 10.94
C ASN A 78 9.83 9.41 10.33
N TYR A 79 8.83 8.93 11.07
CA TYR A 79 7.90 7.91 10.60
C TYR A 79 6.58 8.51 10.11
N ILE A 80 6.01 7.90 9.08
CA ILE A 80 4.71 8.22 8.51
C ILE A 80 3.87 6.95 8.40
N TRP A 81 2.57 7.07 8.65
CA TRP A 81 1.66 5.95 8.51
C TRP A 81 1.48 5.58 7.04
N ALA A 82 1.54 4.29 6.73
CA ALA A 82 1.53 3.74 5.39
C ALA A 82 0.64 2.50 5.29
N SER A 83 0.18 2.20 4.07
CA SER A 83 -0.59 1.03 3.70
C SER A 83 0.10 0.33 2.53
N TYR A 84 0.39 -0.96 2.68
CA TYR A 84 1.03 -1.79 1.67
C TYR A 84 0.60 -3.25 1.83
N GLY A 85 0.12 -3.88 0.74
CA GLY A 85 -0.23 -5.30 0.71
C GLY A 85 -1.28 -5.70 1.75
N GLY A 86 -2.32 -4.88 1.93
CA GLY A 86 -3.38 -5.09 2.93
C GLY A 86 -2.97 -4.83 4.37
N LYS A 87 -1.71 -4.43 4.63
CA LYS A 87 -1.19 -4.13 5.97
C LYS A 87 -0.99 -2.64 6.14
N GLN A 88 -1.21 -2.15 7.36
CA GLN A 88 -0.95 -0.75 7.72
C GLN A 88 0.07 -0.65 8.85
N GLY A 89 0.90 0.39 8.81
CA GLY A 89 1.98 0.57 9.76
C GLY A 89 2.79 1.84 9.52
N TRP A 90 4.00 1.87 10.06
CA TRP A 90 4.93 2.99 9.99
C TRP A 90 6.07 2.69 9.04
N VAL A 91 6.34 3.62 8.13
CA VAL A 91 7.56 3.62 7.30
C VAL A 91 8.38 4.85 7.61
N ASP A 92 9.68 4.77 7.33
CA ASP A 92 10.58 5.92 7.44
C ASP A 92 10.37 6.86 6.25
N SER A 93 9.92 8.07 6.55
CA SER A 93 9.57 9.11 5.57
C SER A 93 10.76 9.66 4.79
N ARG A 94 12.01 9.35 5.19
CA ARG A 94 13.21 9.74 4.43
C ARG A 94 13.42 8.89 3.17
N PHE A 95 12.72 7.75 3.06
CA PHE A 95 12.86 6.82 1.94
C PHE A 95 11.58 6.73 1.09
N ILE A 96 10.73 7.75 1.14
CA ILE A 96 9.52 7.85 0.30
C ILE A 96 9.68 9.00 -0.68
N GLN A 97 9.11 8.82 -1.87
CA GLN A 97 8.96 9.86 -2.87
C GLN A 97 7.47 9.98 -3.19
N TYR A 98 6.87 11.16 -3.00
CA TYR A 98 5.48 11.37 -3.43
C TYR A 98 5.38 11.20 -4.96
N CYS A 99 4.34 10.51 -5.39
CA CYS A 99 3.97 10.39 -6.80
C CYS A 99 3.12 11.59 -7.23
#